data_AF-U2GEB3-F1
#
_entry.id   AF-U2GEB3-F1
#
_cell.length_a   1.000
_cell.length_b   1.000
_cell.length_c   1.000
_cell.angle_alpha   90.00
_cell.angle_beta   90.00
_cell.angle_gamma   90.00
#
_symmetry.space_group_name_H-M   'P 1'
#
loop_
_entity.id
_entity.type
_entity.pdbx_description
1 polymer ?
#
loop_
_entity_poly.entity_id
_entity_poly.type
_entity_poly.pdbx_seq_one_letter_code
_entity_poly.pdbx_strand_id
1 'polypeptide(L)'
;MLQVNQQRQEIYVDIPLTTQTGKTRVKVRNTFADYGEPTATRQTPFGPNHYIEWQIGYDVTQDRINDTTLGHLQFTGANGRLKSLYELSEIVHYLKNFGAISPQQIQALSQRLAALPVTSFIENSLHISRDIFMPKTIAGLNFYCSHINYPLAIYQFNGNLISEVIIREKQRAIGVQPMLYFCFPVTNLSPTTTLPLIGRMANQNEHANLIINRNDANDYLKMLEIFGVLSESHNHDILEILRII
;
A
#
# COMPACT_ATOMS: atom_id res chain seq x y z
N MET A 1 -4.96 10.23 9.43
CA MET A 1 -6.30 10.64 8.95
C MET A 1 -6.12 11.46 7.69
N LEU A 2 -6.98 11.29 6.68
CA LEU A 2 -6.91 12.03 5.41
C LEU A 2 -7.68 13.35 5.55
N GLN A 3 -7.12 14.44 5.05
CA GLN A 3 -7.75 15.76 5.00
C GLN A 3 -7.74 16.30 3.56
N VAL A 4 -8.79 17.01 3.15
CA VAL A 4 -8.93 17.50 1.77
C VAL A 4 -9.03 19.01 1.74
N ASN A 5 -8.13 19.66 1.00
CA ASN A 5 -8.20 21.09 0.71
C ASN A 5 -8.77 21.29 -0.70
N GLN A 6 -10.05 21.65 -0.76
CA GLN A 6 -10.77 21.85 -2.03
C GLN A 6 -10.23 23.04 -2.85
N GLN A 7 -9.80 24.13 -2.20
CA GLN A 7 -9.30 25.32 -2.89
C GLN A 7 -7.95 25.06 -3.58
N ARG A 8 -7.07 24.32 -2.91
CA ARG A 8 -5.75 23.95 -3.43
C ARG A 8 -5.76 22.68 -4.27
N GLN A 9 -6.88 21.95 -4.28
CA GLN A 9 -6.99 20.62 -4.91
C GLN A 9 -5.92 19.66 -4.40
N GLU A 10 -5.74 19.64 -3.08
CA GLU A 10 -4.71 18.84 -2.39
C GLU A 10 -5.37 17.93 -1.35
N ILE A 11 -4.78 16.75 -1.18
CA ILE A 11 -5.14 15.76 -0.16
C ILE A 11 -3.92 15.59 0.75
N TYR A 12 -4.14 15.72 2.05
CA TYR A 12 -3.12 15.61 3.08
C TYR A 12 -3.32 14.28 3.80
N VAL A 13 -2.33 13.38 3.69
CA VAL A 13 -2.32 12.12 4.41
C VAL A 13 -1.31 12.22 5.54
N ASP A 14 -1.82 12.14 6.76
CA ASP A 14 -1.02 12.17 7.98
C ASP A 14 -0.27 10.84 8.20
N ILE A 15 1.07 10.89 8.17
CA ILE A 15 1.96 9.72 8.28
C ILE A 15 2.71 9.75 9.62
N PRO A 16 2.47 8.78 10.52
CA PRO A 16 3.22 8.67 11.77
C PRO A 16 4.67 8.24 11.51
N LEU A 17 5.63 8.94 12.12
CA LEU A 17 7.06 8.69 11.93
C LEU A 17 7.69 7.85 13.05
N THR A 18 7.00 7.66 14.17
CA THR A 18 7.52 6.96 15.36
C THR A 18 6.84 5.63 15.66
N THR A 19 5.84 5.24 14.89
CA THR A 19 5.08 4.00 15.12
C THR A 19 5.61 2.87 14.24
N GLN A 20 5.96 1.74 14.86
CA GLN A 20 6.53 0.57 14.15
C GLN A 20 5.54 -0.58 13.96
N THR A 21 4.39 -0.53 14.63
CA THR A 21 3.38 -1.62 14.66
C THR A 21 2.13 -1.32 13.84
N GLY A 22 2.11 -0.21 13.09
CA GLY A 22 0.99 0.22 12.27
C GLY A 22 1.03 -0.28 10.82
N LYS A 23 0.08 0.22 10.01
CA LYS A 23 0.03 0.09 8.55
C LYS A 23 1.16 0.85 7.85
N THR A 24 1.57 1.97 8.43
CA THR A 24 2.69 2.79 7.96
C THR A 24 3.89 2.59 8.87
N ARG A 25 5.07 2.43 8.26
CA ARG A 25 6.34 2.18 8.96
C ARG A 25 7.45 2.94 8.27
N VAL A 26 8.42 3.41 9.06
CA VAL A 26 9.65 3.96 8.50
C VAL A 26 10.69 2.84 8.42
N LYS A 27 11.25 2.66 7.23
CA LYS A 27 12.26 1.64 6.95
C LYS A 27 13.47 2.24 6.24
N VAL A 28 14.55 1.47 6.19
CA VAL A 28 15.79 1.83 5.52
C VAL A 28 16.17 0.75 4.52
N ARG A 29 16.58 1.17 3.32
CA ARG A 29 17.23 0.31 2.33
C ARG A 29 18.20 1.13 1.49
N ASN A 30 19.35 0.56 1.12
CA ASN A 30 20.35 1.31 0.36
C ASN A 30 20.14 1.17 -1.15
N THR A 31 19.69 -0.01 -1.59
CA THR A 31 19.40 -0.29 -2.99
C THR A 31 18.00 -0.84 -3.19
N PHE A 32 17.54 -0.87 -4.44
CA PHE A 32 16.28 -1.49 -4.82
C PHE A 32 16.23 -3.00 -4.53
N ALA A 33 17.39 -3.67 -4.52
CA ALA A 33 17.48 -5.11 -4.27
C ALA A 33 17.54 -5.45 -2.77
N ASP A 34 17.75 -4.46 -1.90
CA ASP A 34 17.89 -4.68 -0.47
C ASP A 34 16.52 -4.88 0.19
N TYR A 35 16.50 -5.74 1.22
CA TYR A 35 15.36 -5.82 2.11
C TYR A 35 15.23 -4.55 2.95
N GLY A 36 14.00 -4.10 3.15
CA GLY A 36 13.69 -2.93 3.96
C GLY A 36 13.74 -3.23 5.46
N GLU A 37 14.75 -2.70 6.13
CA GLU A 37 14.96 -2.90 7.57
C GLU A 37 14.20 -1.84 8.40
N PRO A 38 13.52 -2.22 9.50
CA PRO A 38 12.94 -1.27 10.44
C PRO A 38 14.01 -0.34 11.05
N THR A 39 13.66 0.92 11.30
CA THR A 39 14.57 1.89 11.91
C THR A 39 13.95 2.59 13.12
N ALA A 40 14.75 2.78 14.18
CA ALA A 40 14.35 3.52 15.37
C ALA A 40 14.50 5.03 15.14
N THR A 41 13.53 5.65 14.48
CA THR A 41 13.56 7.07 14.04
C THR A 41 13.79 8.10 15.15
N ARG A 42 13.49 7.77 16.41
CA ARG A 42 13.77 8.63 17.57
C ARG A 42 15.23 8.59 18.04
N GLN A 43 16.02 7.64 17.54
CA GLN A 43 17.43 7.42 17.89
C GLN A 43 18.35 7.57 16.67
N THR A 44 17.81 7.38 15.47
CA THR A 44 18.54 7.46 14.21
C THR A 44 18.05 8.67 13.39
N PRO A 45 18.94 9.58 12.99
CA PRO A 45 18.57 10.68 12.10
C PRO A 45 18.08 10.17 10.73
N PHE A 46 17.07 10.83 10.17
CA PHE A 46 16.60 10.48 8.82
C PHE A 46 17.69 10.75 7.77
N GLY A 47 17.91 9.77 6.89
CA GLY A 47 18.80 9.85 5.75
C GLY A 47 18.07 9.63 4.42
N PRO A 48 18.75 9.81 3.27
CA PRO A 48 18.15 9.63 1.94
C PRO A 48 17.70 8.19 1.65
N ASN A 49 18.23 7.21 2.40
CA ASN A 49 17.86 5.80 2.33
C ASN A 49 16.63 5.45 3.19
N HIS A 50 16.06 6.42 3.92
CA HIS A 50 14.83 6.23 4.68
C HIS A 50 13.62 6.38 3.76
N TYR A 51 12.67 5.47 3.91
CA TYR A 51 11.43 5.47 3.16
C TYR A 51 10.25 5.08 4.06
N ILE A 52 9.06 5.44 3.61
CA ILE A 52 7.80 5.01 4.22
C ILE A 52 7.34 3.75 3.52
N GLU A 53 7.10 2.69 4.25
CA GLU A 53 6.34 1.52 3.82
C GLU A 53 4.90 1.71 4.31
N TRP A 54 3.95 1.90 3.40
CA TRP A 54 2.53 2.00 3.71
C TRP A 54 1.79 0.79 3.16
N GLN A 55 1.31 -0.08 4.04
CA GLN A 55 0.32 -1.11 3.70
C GLN A 55 -1.06 -0.45 3.47
N ILE A 56 -1.17 0.25 2.35
CA ILE A 56 -2.35 1.00 1.93
C ILE A 56 -3.48 0.02 1.61
N GLY A 57 -4.70 0.36 2.00
CA GLY A 57 -5.94 -0.31 1.60
C GLY A 57 -6.75 0.54 0.62
N TYR A 58 -7.90 0.02 0.23
CA TYR A 58 -8.84 0.71 -0.67
C TYR A 58 -10.27 0.71 -0.13
N ASP A 59 -10.54 0.08 1.01
CA ASP A 59 -11.87 0.01 1.60
C ASP A 59 -11.84 -0.12 3.13
N VAL A 60 -13.02 0.10 3.75
CA VAL A 60 -13.31 -0.23 5.15
C VAL A 60 -14.69 -0.87 5.26
N THR A 61 -14.86 -1.71 6.28
CA THR A 61 -16.15 -2.25 6.69
C THR A 61 -16.91 -1.27 7.58
N GLN A 62 -18.21 -1.50 7.78
CA GLN A 62 -19.11 -0.60 8.51
C GLN A 62 -18.68 -0.30 9.96
N ASP A 63 -17.96 -1.22 10.62
CA ASP A 63 -17.40 -1.00 11.97
C ASP A 63 -16.30 0.07 12.01
N ARG A 64 -15.72 0.40 10.86
CA ARG A 64 -14.64 1.39 10.68
C ARG A 64 -15.04 2.55 9.77
N ILE A 65 -16.35 2.79 9.64
CA ILE A 65 -16.89 3.82 8.74
C ILE A 65 -16.37 5.24 9.05
N ASN A 66 -16.05 5.50 10.32
CA ASN A 66 -15.52 6.78 10.78
C ASN A 66 -14.05 7.01 10.39
N ASP A 67 -13.37 6.00 9.82
CA ASP A 67 -12.00 6.13 9.35
C ASP A 67 -11.91 6.84 7.98
N THR A 68 -13.03 7.00 7.28
CA THR A 68 -13.13 7.61 5.94
C THR A 68 -14.06 8.82 5.94
N THR A 69 -13.78 9.83 5.11
CA THR A 69 -14.72 10.94 4.88
C THR A 69 -15.85 10.57 3.90
N LEU A 70 -15.73 9.41 3.25
CA LEU A 70 -16.63 8.92 2.20
C LEU A 70 -17.49 7.72 2.67
N GLY A 71 -17.79 7.62 3.97
CA GLY A 71 -18.61 6.52 4.51
C GLY A 71 -20.01 6.36 3.89
N HIS A 72 -20.52 7.41 3.25
CA HIS A 72 -21.78 7.39 2.50
C HIS A 72 -21.67 6.73 1.11
N LEU A 73 -20.47 6.59 0.56
CA LEU A 73 -20.20 5.90 -0.70
C LEU A 73 -19.91 4.44 -0.41
N GLN A 74 -20.87 3.56 -0.68
CA GLN A 74 -20.84 2.17 -0.24
C GLN A 74 -20.98 1.20 -1.42
N PHE A 75 -20.30 0.06 -1.33
CA PHE A 75 -20.41 -1.06 -2.26
C PHE A 75 -20.46 -2.40 -1.50
N THR A 76 -20.93 -3.43 -2.19
CA THR A 76 -20.84 -4.81 -1.71
C THR A 76 -19.55 -5.42 -2.23
N GLY A 77 -18.63 -5.78 -1.32
CA GLY A 77 -17.39 -6.43 -1.71
C GLY A 77 -17.59 -7.90 -2.09
N ALA A 78 -16.55 -8.53 -2.64
CA ALA A 78 -16.55 -9.92 -3.09
C ALA A 78 -16.89 -10.93 -1.97
N ASN A 79 -16.65 -10.53 -0.72
CA ASN A 79 -17.00 -11.31 0.47
C ASN A 79 -18.46 -11.12 0.93
N GLY A 80 -19.29 -10.42 0.15
CA GLY A 80 -20.69 -10.12 0.43
C GLY A 80 -20.91 -9.06 1.52
N ARG A 81 -19.85 -8.44 2.04
CA ARG A 81 -19.97 -7.40 3.09
C ARG A 81 -20.13 -6.02 2.46
N LEU A 82 -20.91 -5.18 3.14
CA LEU A 82 -21.03 -3.76 2.81
C LEU A 82 -19.76 -3.02 3.27
N LYS A 83 -19.14 -2.30 2.34
CA LYS A 83 -17.89 -1.59 2.52
C LYS A 83 -17.99 -0.15 1.99
N SER A 84 -17.06 0.69 2.39
CA SER A 84 -16.96 2.09 1.92
C SER A 84 -15.56 2.40 1.40
N LEU A 85 -15.47 3.44 0.56
CA LEU A 85 -14.21 3.93 0.02
C LEU A 85 -13.31 4.42 1.15
N TYR A 86 -12.01 4.12 1.07
CA TYR A 86 -11.02 4.46 2.10
C TYR A 86 -9.60 4.42 1.54
N GLU A 87 -8.71 5.24 2.10
CA GLU A 87 -7.30 5.35 1.71
C GLU A 87 -7.15 5.52 0.19
N LEU A 88 -6.76 4.49 -0.55
CA LEU A 88 -6.53 4.59 -1.99
C LEU A 88 -7.77 5.00 -2.79
N SER A 89 -8.92 4.36 -2.55
CA SER A 89 -10.13 4.66 -3.33
C SER A 89 -10.70 6.04 -3.01
N GLU A 90 -10.53 6.49 -1.76
CA GLU A 90 -10.87 7.83 -1.30
C GLU A 90 -9.97 8.89 -1.96
N ILE A 91 -8.66 8.63 -2.04
CA ILE A 91 -7.70 9.48 -2.78
C ILE A 91 -8.11 9.59 -4.26
N VAL A 92 -8.37 8.45 -4.92
CA VAL A 92 -8.76 8.44 -6.35
C VAL A 92 -10.08 9.18 -6.57
N HIS A 93 -11.05 9.03 -5.68
CA HIS A 93 -12.32 9.76 -5.74
C HIS A 93 -12.12 11.28 -5.70
N TYR A 94 -11.30 11.77 -4.76
CA TYR A 94 -11.01 13.20 -4.68
C TYR A 94 -10.21 13.72 -5.87
N LEU A 95 -9.23 12.96 -6.38
CA LEU A 95 -8.48 13.33 -7.58
C LEU A 95 -9.37 13.40 -8.83
N LYS A 96 -10.37 12.51 -8.93
CA LYS A 96 -11.41 12.58 -9.96
C LYS A 96 -12.28 13.83 -9.79
N ASN A 97 -12.69 14.17 -8.57
CA ASN A 97 -13.47 15.39 -8.29
C ASN A 97 -12.68 16.68 -8.57
N PHE A 98 -11.36 16.66 -8.40
CA PHE A 98 -10.48 17.76 -8.80
C PHE A 98 -10.29 17.88 -10.32
N GLY A 99 -10.80 16.92 -11.10
CA GLY A 99 -10.58 16.84 -12.55
C GLY A 99 -9.17 16.40 -12.94
N ALA A 100 -8.42 15.80 -12.01
CA ALA A 100 -7.10 15.23 -12.28
C ALA A 100 -7.18 13.82 -12.90
N ILE A 101 -8.27 13.11 -12.63
CA ILE A 101 -8.61 11.82 -13.27
C ILE A 101 -9.90 12.00 -14.04
N SER A 102 -9.87 11.74 -15.35
CA SER A 102 -11.05 11.88 -16.20
C SER A 102 -11.99 10.67 -16.10
N PRO A 103 -13.29 10.84 -16.37
CA PRO A 103 -14.23 9.72 -16.47
C PRO A 103 -13.79 8.67 -17.51
N GLN A 104 -13.14 9.09 -18.59
CA GLN A 104 -12.61 8.19 -19.62
C GLN A 104 -11.49 7.31 -19.08
N GLN A 105 -10.62 7.83 -18.21
CA GLN A 105 -9.58 7.04 -17.54
C GLN A 105 -10.19 5.97 -16.62
N ILE A 106 -11.22 6.33 -15.85
CA ILE A 106 -11.97 5.38 -15.00
C ILE A 106 -12.63 4.28 -15.85
N GLN A 107 -13.31 4.66 -16.93
CA GLN A 107 -13.96 3.72 -17.84
C GLN A 107 -12.95 2.77 -18.51
N ALA A 108 -11.83 3.30 -19.01
CA ALA A 108 -10.79 2.50 -19.63
C ALA A 108 -10.17 1.51 -18.64
N LEU A 109 -9.95 1.93 -17.39
CA LEU A 109 -9.46 1.04 -16.34
C LEU A 109 -10.47 -0.06 -16.03
N SER A 110 -11.76 0.28 -15.88
CA SER A 110 -12.83 -0.68 -15.62
C SER A 110 -12.94 -1.74 -16.73
N GLN A 111 -12.94 -1.30 -18.00
CA GLN A 111 -12.98 -2.20 -19.16
C GLN A 111 -11.77 -3.14 -19.20
N ARG A 112 -10.58 -2.62 -18.94
CA ARG A 112 -9.34 -3.41 -18.91
C ARG A 112 -9.39 -4.46 -17.80
N LEU A 113 -9.80 -4.10 -16.59
CA LEU A 113 -9.87 -5.00 -15.44
C LEU A 113 -10.93 -6.09 -15.62
N ALA A 114 -12.08 -5.75 -16.20
CA ALA A 114 -13.17 -6.70 -16.47
C ALA A 114 -12.80 -7.72 -17.56
N ALA A 115 -11.86 -7.38 -18.45
CA ALA A 115 -11.40 -8.26 -19.52
C ALA A 115 -10.23 -9.18 -19.11
N LEU A 116 -9.76 -9.12 -17.86
CA LEU A 116 -8.62 -9.93 -17.42
C LEU A 116 -8.96 -11.42 -17.34
N PRO A 117 -8.15 -12.31 -17.94
CA PRO A 117 -8.27 -13.73 -17.68
C PRO A 117 -7.78 -14.06 -16.26
N VAL A 118 -8.29 -15.17 -15.71
CA VAL A 118 -7.94 -15.64 -14.35
C VAL A 118 -6.43 -15.86 -14.17
N THR A 119 -5.71 -16.20 -15.25
CA THR A 119 -4.25 -16.38 -15.23
C THR A 119 -3.46 -15.08 -15.06
N SER A 120 -4.09 -13.91 -15.22
CA SER A 120 -3.44 -12.61 -15.03
C SER A 120 -3.32 -12.19 -13.57
N PHE A 121 -3.97 -12.92 -12.64
CA PHE A 121 -3.93 -12.57 -11.23
C PHE A 121 -2.63 -13.00 -10.56
N ILE A 122 -2.06 -12.13 -9.72
CA ILE A 122 -0.81 -12.39 -9.00
C ILE A 122 -0.96 -13.60 -8.06
N GLU A 123 -2.11 -13.74 -7.39
CA GLU A 123 -2.42 -14.90 -6.53
C GLU A 123 -2.30 -16.25 -7.29
N ASN A 124 -2.55 -16.26 -8.60
CA ASN A 124 -2.47 -17.45 -9.45
C ASN A 124 -1.08 -17.65 -10.10
N SER A 125 -0.25 -16.62 -10.12
CA SER A 125 1.07 -16.64 -10.78
C SER A 125 2.24 -16.83 -9.81
N LEU A 126 2.08 -16.42 -8.55
CA LEU A 126 3.12 -16.47 -7.53
C LEU A 126 2.74 -17.44 -6.41
N HIS A 127 3.64 -18.35 -6.06
CA HIS A 127 3.40 -19.37 -5.05
C HIS A 127 4.50 -19.40 -3.98
N ILE A 128 4.07 -19.58 -2.72
CA ILE A 128 4.98 -19.86 -1.62
C ILE A 128 5.53 -21.27 -1.82
N SER A 129 6.84 -21.42 -1.78
CA SER A 129 7.52 -22.71 -1.92
C SER A 129 8.39 -23.02 -0.71
N ARG A 130 8.75 -24.29 -0.56
CA ARG A 130 9.67 -24.77 0.47
C ARG A 130 10.78 -25.56 -0.19
N ASP A 131 12.02 -25.26 0.17
CA ASP A 131 13.18 -25.95 -0.36
C ASP A 131 13.35 -27.34 0.25
N ILE A 132 14.27 -28.11 -0.33
CA ILE A 132 14.65 -29.41 0.21
C ILE A 132 15.20 -29.30 1.65
N PHE A 133 14.94 -30.34 2.45
CA PHE A 133 15.43 -30.40 3.83
C PHE A 133 16.88 -30.91 3.89
N MET A 134 17.71 -30.20 4.66
CA MET A 134 19.10 -30.55 4.90
C MET A 134 19.35 -30.80 6.39
N PRO A 135 20.00 -31.92 6.76
CA PRO A 135 20.33 -32.19 8.16
C PRO A 135 21.35 -31.15 8.68
N LYS A 136 21.13 -30.65 9.89
CA LYS A 136 22.00 -29.69 10.57
C LYS A 136 22.01 -29.91 12.07
N THR A 137 23.20 -29.96 12.66
CA THR A 137 23.36 -30.03 14.11
C THR A 137 23.50 -28.61 14.68
N ILE A 138 22.67 -28.27 15.66
CA ILE A 138 22.72 -26.98 16.37
C ILE A 138 22.75 -27.28 17.87
N ALA A 139 23.80 -26.83 18.56
CA ALA A 139 24.03 -27.08 19.98
C ALA A 139 23.92 -28.59 20.37
N GLY A 140 24.41 -29.48 19.50
CA GLY A 140 24.39 -30.94 19.72
C GLY A 140 23.07 -31.64 19.38
N LEU A 141 22.04 -30.90 18.96
CA LEU A 141 20.75 -31.44 18.54
C LEU A 141 20.66 -31.50 17.01
N ASN A 142 20.13 -32.60 16.47
CA ASN A 142 19.98 -32.80 15.03
C ASN A 142 18.62 -32.29 14.54
N PHE A 143 18.64 -31.39 13.56
CA PHE A 143 17.47 -30.83 12.90
C PHE A 143 17.49 -31.14 11.40
N TYR A 144 16.32 -31.14 10.77
CA TYR A 144 16.19 -30.97 9.33
C TYR A 144 15.79 -29.52 9.06
N CYS A 145 16.68 -28.76 8.43
CA CYS A 145 16.46 -27.35 8.10
C CYS A 145 16.07 -27.18 6.64
N SER A 146 15.19 -26.23 6.35
CA SER A 146 14.78 -25.82 5.01
C SER A 146 14.40 -24.33 5.04
N HIS A 147 14.28 -23.71 3.88
CA HIS A 147 13.81 -22.33 3.72
C HIS A 147 12.39 -22.32 3.14
N ILE A 148 11.58 -21.36 3.59
CA ILE A 148 10.30 -21.03 2.97
C ILE A 148 10.53 -19.78 2.13
N ASN A 149 10.23 -19.87 0.84
CA ASN A 149 10.40 -18.78 -0.11
C ASN A 149 9.06 -18.07 -0.31
N TYR A 150 9.04 -16.78 0.02
CA TYR A 150 7.89 -15.90 -0.18
C TYR A 150 8.12 -15.05 -1.42
N PRO A 151 7.36 -15.26 -2.51
CA PRO A 151 7.54 -14.47 -3.72
C PRO A 151 7.04 -13.04 -3.50
N LEU A 152 7.72 -12.11 -4.17
CA LEU A 152 7.36 -10.70 -4.21
C LEU A 152 7.39 -10.20 -5.66
N ALA A 153 6.54 -9.22 -5.95
CA ALA A 153 6.56 -8.45 -7.20
C ALA A 153 6.69 -6.98 -6.88
N ILE A 154 7.53 -6.26 -7.62
CA ILE A 154 7.70 -4.82 -7.47
C ILE A 154 7.24 -4.12 -8.74
N TYR A 155 6.35 -3.16 -8.59
CA TYR A 155 6.01 -2.20 -9.62
C TYR A 155 6.69 -0.87 -9.30
N GLN A 156 7.55 -0.39 -10.19
CA GLN A 156 8.20 0.91 -10.05
C GLN A 156 7.39 1.97 -10.80
N PHE A 157 6.97 3.01 -10.07
CA PHE A 157 6.37 4.21 -10.65
C PHE A 157 7.48 5.15 -11.13
N ASN A 158 7.11 6.35 -11.58
CA ASN A 158 8.11 7.35 -11.93
C ASN A 158 8.95 7.74 -10.70
N GLY A 159 10.28 7.79 -10.86
CA GLY A 159 11.21 8.14 -9.79
C GLY A 159 11.41 7.01 -8.77
N ASN A 160 11.34 7.37 -7.48
CA ASN A 160 11.68 6.48 -6.34
C ASN A 160 10.45 5.87 -5.64
N LEU A 161 9.26 6.00 -6.23
CA LEU A 161 8.02 5.44 -5.70
C LEU A 161 7.84 4.02 -6.24
N ILE A 162 7.46 3.08 -5.38
CA ILE A 162 7.21 1.69 -5.77
C ILE A 162 6.00 1.11 -5.05
N SER A 163 5.38 0.10 -5.65
CA SER A 163 4.46 -0.81 -4.98
C SER A 163 5.11 -2.18 -4.88
N GLU A 164 5.21 -2.72 -3.68
CA GLU A 164 5.67 -4.08 -3.40
C GLU A 164 4.46 -4.96 -3.09
N VAL A 165 4.29 -6.05 -3.84
CA VAL A 165 3.27 -7.06 -3.59
C VAL A 165 3.95 -8.30 -3.05
N ILE A 166 3.65 -8.68 -1.81
CA ILE A 166 4.22 -9.88 -1.18
C ILE A 166 3.12 -10.91 -0.97
N ILE A 167 3.35 -12.15 -1.41
CA ILE A 167 2.44 -13.25 -1.13
C ILE A 167 2.70 -13.78 0.28
N ARG A 168 1.67 -13.84 1.11
CA ARG A 168 1.70 -14.41 2.48
C ARG A 168 0.56 -15.38 2.69
N GLU A 169 0.64 -16.22 3.70
CA GLU A 169 -0.48 -17.07 4.10
C GLU A 169 -1.64 -16.21 4.66
N LYS A 170 -2.88 -16.64 4.41
CA LYS A 170 -4.06 -16.02 5.04
C LYS A 170 -4.04 -16.29 6.55
N GLN A 171 -4.18 -15.23 7.35
CA GLN A 171 -4.36 -15.39 8.80
C GLN A 171 -5.77 -15.94 9.07
N ARG A 172 -5.89 -17.23 9.44
CA ARG A 172 -7.14 -17.94 9.78
C ARG A 172 -8.02 -18.36 8.58
N ALA A 173 -7.45 -18.51 7.40
CA ALA A 173 -8.13 -19.13 6.26
C ALA A 173 -7.14 -19.97 5.43
N ILE A 174 -7.66 -20.82 4.55
CA ILE A 174 -6.85 -21.60 3.62
C ILE A 174 -6.45 -20.71 2.44
N GLY A 175 -5.19 -20.86 2.00
CA GLY A 175 -4.65 -20.19 0.83
C GLY A 175 -3.70 -19.03 1.17
N VAL A 176 -3.28 -18.34 0.12
CA VAL A 176 -2.40 -17.18 0.21
C VAL A 176 -3.18 -15.88 0.04
N GLN A 177 -2.55 -14.76 0.37
CA GLN A 177 -3.05 -13.42 0.13
C GLN A 177 -1.91 -12.54 -0.38
N PRO A 178 -2.12 -11.79 -1.46
CA PRO A 178 -1.20 -10.74 -1.87
C PRO A 178 -1.39 -9.51 -0.95
N MET A 179 -0.30 -9.03 -0.37
CA MET A 179 -0.27 -7.80 0.43
C MET A 179 0.47 -6.72 -0.36
N LEU A 180 -0.20 -5.60 -0.63
CA LEU A 180 0.39 -4.45 -1.31
C LEU A 180 0.94 -3.43 -0.31
N TYR A 181 2.18 -3.02 -0.52
CA TYR A 181 2.85 -1.96 0.21
C TYR A 181 3.25 -0.86 -0.78
N PHE A 182 2.79 0.36 -0.54
CA PHE A 182 3.22 1.54 -1.27
C PHE A 182 4.42 2.15 -0.54
N CYS A 183 5.55 2.23 -1.24
CA CYS A 183 6.81 2.69 -0.69
C CYS A 183 7.27 3.97 -1.36
N PHE A 184 7.58 4.99 -0.57
CA PHE A 184 8.06 6.28 -1.07
C PHE A 184 9.11 6.88 -0.12
N PRO A 185 10.09 7.66 -0.62
CA PRO A 185 11.13 8.26 0.22
C PRO A 185 10.57 9.18 1.31
N VAL A 186 11.27 9.28 2.44
CA VAL A 186 10.91 10.25 3.50
C VAL A 186 10.92 11.70 2.99
N THR A 187 11.69 11.98 1.94
CA THR A 187 11.75 13.31 1.30
C THR A 187 10.46 13.71 0.60
N ASN A 188 9.53 12.77 0.35
CA ASN A 188 8.20 13.08 -0.18
C ASN A 188 7.25 13.59 0.90
N LEU A 189 7.65 13.57 2.17
CA LEU A 189 6.84 14.07 3.28
C LEU A 189 7.16 15.54 3.57
N SER A 190 6.09 16.30 3.81
CA SER A 190 6.16 17.65 4.35
C SER A 190 6.12 17.59 5.88
N PRO A 191 7.18 18.04 6.58
CA PRO A 191 7.17 18.06 8.04
C PRO A 191 6.08 19.00 8.55
N THR A 192 5.51 18.67 9.71
CA THR A 192 4.60 19.56 10.44
C THR A 192 5.34 20.68 11.19
N THR A 193 6.66 20.54 11.31
CA THR A 193 7.58 21.53 11.91
C THR A 193 8.31 22.31 10.81
N THR A 194 8.96 23.42 11.18
CA THR A 194 9.77 24.22 10.24
C THR A 194 11.09 23.55 9.84
N LEU A 195 11.49 22.48 10.54
CA LEU A 195 12.75 21.79 10.28
C LEU A 195 12.54 20.62 9.31
N PRO A 196 13.41 20.49 8.28
CA PRO A 196 13.34 19.35 7.36
C PRO A 196 13.52 18.04 8.13
N LEU A 197 12.99 16.93 7.58
CA LEU A 197 13.15 15.61 8.18
C LEU A 197 14.62 15.13 8.11
N ILE A 198 15.25 15.30 6.94
CA ILE A 198 16.61 14.83 6.69
C ILE A 198 17.60 15.46 7.67
N GLY A 199 18.44 14.62 8.29
CA GLY A 199 19.51 15.03 9.18
C GLY A 199 19.12 15.16 10.66
N ARG A 200 17.86 14.94 11.03
CA ARG A 200 17.40 14.96 12.43
C ARG A 200 16.67 13.69 12.83
N MET A 201 16.53 13.49 14.13
CA MET A 201 15.69 12.44 14.71
C MET A 201 14.22 12.88 14.77
N ALA A 202 13.32 11.89 14.88
CA ALA A 202 11.91 12.13 15.10
C ALA A 202 11.63 12.56 16.55
N ASN A 203 10.74 13.54 16.71
CA ASN A 203 10.16 13.90 18.01
C ASN A 203 9.16 12.83 18.47
N GLN A 204 8.77 12.86 19.75
CA GLN A 204 7.77 11.95 20.28
C GLN A 204 6.42 12.13 19.57
N ASN A 205 5.83 11.03 19.10
CA ASN A 205 4.57 11.02 18.36
C ASN A 205 4.60 12.01 17.17
N GLU A 206 5.74 12.12 16.49
CA GLU A 206 5.87 13.01 15.35
C GLU A 206 5.16 12.43 14.12
N HIS A 207 4.46 13.30 13.41
CA HIS A 207 3.83 13.01 12.14
C HIS A 207 4.29 14.00 11.06
N ALA A 208 4.23 13.56 9.81
CA ALA A 208 4.45 14.40 8.64
C ALA A 208 3.40 14.11 7.57
N ASN A 209 3.14 15.08 6.70
CA ASN A 209 2.08 14.99 5.70
C ASN A 209 2.64 14.53 4.36
N LEU A 210 2.05 13.50 3.79
CA LEU A 210 2.13 13.25 2.36
C LEU A 210 1.07 14.13 1.68
N ILE A 211 1.50 15.03 0.78
CA ILE A 211 0.59 15.92 0.05
C ILE A 211 0.41 15.35 -1.35
N ILE A 212 -0.83 15.03 -1.69
CA ILE A 212 -1.23 14.44 -2.96
C ILE A 212 -2.04 15.47 -3.74
N ASN A 213 -1.74 15.63 -5.01
CA ASN A 213 -2.43 16.55 -5.90
C ASN A 213 -2.54 15.95 -7.32
N ARG A 214 -2.93 16.78 -8.29
CA ARG A 214 -3.13 16.36 -9.67
C ARG A 214 -1.90 15.73 -10.34
N ASN A 215 -0.69 16.08 -9.91
CA ASN A 215 0.55 15.54 -10.47
C ASN A 215 0.73 14.06 -10.12
N ASP A 216 0.12 13.59 -9.03
CA ASP A 216 0.23 12.22 -8.54
C ASP A 216 -0.89 11.31 -9.07
N ALA A 217 -1.86 11.88 -9.79
CA ALA A 217 -3.11 11.19 -10.17
C ALA A 217 -2.89 9.88 -10.93
N ASN A 218 -1.91 9.85 -11.82
CA ASN A 218 -1.59 8.64 -12.58
C ASN A 218 -1.02 7.53 -11.68
N ASP A 219 -0.24 7.86 -10.66
CA ASP A 219 0.35 6.87 -9.76
C ASP A 219 -0.73 6.21 -8.90
N TYR A 220 -1.67 6.99 -8.35
CA TYR A 220 -2.78 6.45 -7.57
C TYR A 220 -3.79 5.66 -8.43
N LEU A 221 -4.09 6.12 -9.65
CA LEU A 221 -4.93 5.34 -10.56
C LEU A 221 -4.25 4.02 -10.96
N LYS A 222 -2.94 4.06 -11.20
CA LYS A 222 -2.13 2.86 -11.49
C LYS A 222 -2.08 1.92 -10.30
N MET A 223 -2.01 2.43 -9.07
CA MET A 223 -2.07 1.60 -7.86
C MET A 223 -3.41 0.88 -7.70
N LEU A 224 -4.52 1.54 -8.07
CA LEU A 224 -5.84 0.91 -8.12
C LEU A 224 -5.88 -0.23 -9.15
N GLU A 225 -5.23 -0.04 -10.30
CA GLU A 225 -4.99 -1.09 -11.29
C GLU A 225 -4.18 -2.26 -10.72
N ILE A 226 -3.13 -2.00 -9.93
CA ILE A 226 -2.33 -3.05 -9.29
C ILE A 226 -3.20 -3.85 -8.32
N PHE A 227 -4.05 -3.19 -7.52
CA PHE A 227 -5.04 -3.89 -6.68
C PHE A 227 -5.95 -4.79 -7.52
N GLY A 228 -6.45 -4.30 -8.64
CA GLY A 228 -7.31 -5.05 -9.54
C GLY A 228 -6.69 -6.30 -10.19
N VAL A 229 -5.36 -6.47 -10.14
CA VAL A 229 -4.65 -7.67 -10.62
C VAL A 229 -4.15 -8.58 -9.49
N LEU A 230 -4.39 -8.23 -8.22
CA LEU A 230 -3.89 -9.03 -7.10
C LEU A 230 -4.58 -10.41 -7.01
N SER A 231 -5.91 -10.41 -7.04
CA SER A 231 -6.74 -11.62 -7.07
C SER A 231 -8.13 -11.31 -7.61
N GLU A 232 -8.94 -12.34 -7.87
CA GLU A 232 -10.34 -12.19 -8.28
C GLU A 232 -11.17 -11.38 -7.28
N SER A 233 -10.97 -11.59 -5.96
CA SER A 233 -11.66 -10.81 -4.93
C SER A 233 -11.30 -9.33 -5.00
N HIS A 234 -10.02 -9.01 -5.17
CA HIS A 234 -9.59 -7.62 -5.30
C HIS A 234 -10.12 -7.00 -6.60
N ASN A 235 -10.08 -7.75 -7.70
CA ASN A 235 -10.61 -7.31 -8.99
C ASN A 235 -12.09 -6.93 -8.90
N HIS A 236 -12.91 -7.80 -8.30
CA HIS A 236 -14.32 -7.53 -8.05
C HIS A 236 -14.51 -6.25 -7.23
N ASP A 237 -13.82 -6.12 -6.08
CA ASP A 237 -13.92 -4.94 -5.23
C ASP A 237 -13.55 -3.65 -5.98
N ILE A 238 -12.45 -3.67 -6.75
CA ILE A 238 -12.01 -2.52 -7.54
C ILE A 238 -13.04 -2.17 -8.64
N LEU A 239 -13.64 -3.16 -9.31
CA LEU A 239 -14.68 -2.90 -10.31
C LEU A 239 -15.92 -2.24 -9.69
N GLU A 240 -16.34 -2.65 -8.49
CA GLU A 240 -17.44 -1.98 -7.79
C GLU A 240 -17.07 -0.54 -7.38
N ILE A 241 -15.85 -0.33 -6.90
CA ILE A 241 -15.34 1.01 -6.57
C ILE A 241 -15.33 1.91 -7.80
N LEU A 242 -14.86 1.42 -8.95
CA LEU A 242 -14.83 2.18 -10.21
C LEU A 242 -16.23 2.52 -10.76
N ARG A 243 -17.29 1.83 -10.33
CA ARG A 243 -18.68 2.21 -10.66
C ARG A 243 -19.21 3.34 -9.78
N ILE A 244 -18.67 3.49 -8.57
CA ILE A 244 -19.05 4.52 -7.61
C ILE A 244 -18.33 5.84 -7.88
N ILE A 245 -17.05 5.75 -8.26
CA ILE A 245 -16.20 6.91 -8.58
C ILE A 245 -16.62 7.51 -9.92
#